data_AF-A0A966MTQ2-F1
#
_entry.id   AF-A0A966MTQ2-F1
#
_cell.length_a   1.000
_cell.length_b   1.000
_cell.length_c   1.000
_cell.angle_alpha   90.00
_cell.angle_beta   90.00
_cell.angle_gamma   90.00
#
_symmetry.space_group_name_H-M   'P 1'
#
loop_
_entity.id
_entity.type
_entity.pdbx_description
1 polymer ?
#
loop_
_entity_poly.entity_id
_entity_poly.type
_entity_poly.pdbx_seq_one_letter_code
_entity_poly.pdbx_strand_id
1 'polypeptide(L)' 'SIPVVGDFERILGAPVLLMGFGLPGENAHAPDEWMSDENYRLGIRAAAVLYDEYGRRATR' A
#
# COMPACT_ATOMS: atom_id res chain seq x y z
N SER A 1 -1.36 2.29 14.43
CA SER A 1 -0.91 1.05 13.75
C SER A 1 -2.08 0.48 12.97
N ILE A 2 -1.84 -0.38 11.96
CA ILE A 2 -2.88 -1.10 11.21
C ILE A 2 -2.81 -2.57 11.68
N PRO A 3 -3.59 -3.00 12.69
CA PRO A 3 -3.36 -4.27 13.40
C PRO A 3 -3.43 -5.52 12.51
N VAL A 4 -4.24 -5.47 11.45
CA VAL A 4 -4.45 -6.60 10.53
C VAL A 4 -3.16 -7.05 9.83
N VAL A 5 -2.13 -6.19 9.75
CA VAL A 5 -0.81 -6.56 9.21
C VAL A 5 -0.19 -7.73 9.97
N GLY A 6 -0.16 -7.65 11.30
CA GLY A 6 0.43 -8.70 12.13
C GLY A 6 -0.37 -9.99 12.11
N ASP A 7 -1.70 -9.88 11.97
CA ASP A 7 -2.56 -11.04 11.79
C ASP A 7 -2.31 -11.73 10.45
N PHE A 8 -2.16 -10.98 9.35
CA PHE A 8 -1.83 -11.56 8.05
C PHE A 8 -0.47 -12.27 8.06
N GLU A 9 0.57 -11.66 8.63
CA GLU A 9 1.88 -12.30 8.75
C GLU A 9 1.80 -13.62 9.53
N ARG A 10 1.12 -13.60 10.69
CA ARG A 10 0.99 -14.77 11.57
C ARG A 10 0.15 -15.89 10.95
N ILE A 11 -0.97 -15.56 10.30
CA ILE A 11 -1.93 -16.55 9.76
C ILE A 11 -1.43 -17.12 8.43
N LEU A 12 -0.89 -16.28 7.56
CA LEU A 12 -0.50 -16.69 6.21
C LEU A 12 0.95 -17.16 6.12
N GLY A 13 1.77 -16.89 7.14
CA GLY A 13 3.18 -17.29 7.17
C GLY A 13 4.02 -16.60 6.10
N ALA A 14 3.61 -15.42 5.65
CA ALA A 14 4.24 -14.65 4.59
C ALA A 14 4.50 -13.21 5.06
N PRO A 15 5.59 -12.56 4.62
CA PRO A 15 5.85 -11.17 4.94
C PRO A 15 4.76 -10.27 4.35
N VAL A 16 4.34 -9.25 5.10
CA VAL A 16 3.32 -8.29 4.65
C VAL A 16 3.96 -6.95 4.32
N LEU A 17 3.64 -6.42 3.15
CA LEU A 17 4.04 -5.08 2.73
C LEU A 17 2.85 -4.12 2.83
N LEU A 18 2.99 -3.06 3.62
CA LEU A 18 2.14 -1.87 3.54
C LEU A 18 2.82 -0.83 2.64
N MET A 19 2.16 -0.44 1.56
CA MET A 19 2.73 0.54 0.61
C MET A 19 2.47 1.99 1.05
N GLY A 20 1.23 2.33 1.42
CA GLY A 20 0.83 3.65 1.94
C GLY A 20 1.03 4.82 0.96
N PHE A 21 -0.05 5.51 0.60
CA PHE A 21 0.02 6.65 -0.31
C PHE A 21 -0.58 7.94 0.25
N GLY A 22 -1.13 7.88 1.47
CA GLY A 22 -1.80 9.03 2.05
C GLY A 22 -0.83 10.07 2.60
N LEU A 23 -1.23 11.34 2.53
CA LEU A 23 -0.55 12.46 3.16
C LEU A 23 -1.07 12.71 4.59
N PRO A 24 -0.28 13.34 5.47
CA PRO A 24 -0.79 13.84 6.74
C PRO A 24 -1.95 14.82 6.51
N GLY A 25 -3.04 14.66 7.26
CA GLY A 25 -4.21 15.56 7.19
C GLY A 25 -5.24 15.20 6.12
N GLU A 26 -5.14 14.02 5.51
CA GLU A 26 -6.16 13.48 4.59
C GLU A 26 -7.43 12.99 5.30
N ASN A 27 -7.49 13.10 6.64
CA ASN A 27 -8.69 12.89 7.44
C ASN A 27 -9.35 11.52 7.23
N ALA A 28 -8.56 10.45 7.09
CA ALA A 28 -9.09 9.09 7.01
C ALA A 28 -10.05 8.82 8.18
N HIS A 29 -11.29 8.43 7.88
CA HIS A 29 -12.38 8.23 8.85
C HIS A 29 -12.90 9.51 9.54
N ALA A 30 -12.71 10.69 8.95
CA ALA A 30 -13.21 11.96 9.45
C ALA A 30 -13.84 12.81 8.32
N PRO A 31 -14.61 13.88 8.64
CA PRO A 31 -15.16 14.77 7.63
C PRO A 31 -14.08 15.40 6.74
N ASP A 32 -14.49 15.76 5.52
CA ASP A 32 -13.60 16.29 4.48
C ASP A 32 -12.40 15.37 4.20
N GLU A 33 -12.61 14.04 4.27
CA GLU A 33 -11.65 13.04 3.81
C GLU A 33 -11.29 13.32 2.34
N TRP A 34 -10.00 13.39 2.06
CA TRP A 34 -9.49 13.71 0.73
C TRP A 34 -8.22 12.93 0.44
N MET A 35 -7.81 12.93 -0.82
CA MET A 35 -6.57 12.29 -1.25
C MET A 35 -5.88 13.19 -2.26
N SER A 36 -4.55 13.27 -2.20
CA SER A 36 -3.77 13.98 -3.23
C SER A 36 -3.96 13.33 -4.61
N ASP A 37 -4.35 14.12 -5.60
CA ASP A 37 -4.49 13.70 -7.00
C ASP A 37 -3.15 13.23 -7.61
N GLU A 38 -2.03 13.82 -7.14
CA GLU A 38 -0.70 13.35 -7.49
C GLU A 38 -0.41 11.98 -6.88
N ASN A 39 -0.67 11.78 -5.59
CA ASN A 39 -0.46 10.49 -4.92
C ASN A 39 -1.39 9.41 -5.46
N TYR A 40 -2.58 9.77 -5.93
CA TYR A 40 -3.49 8.85 -6.60
C TYR A 40 -2.87 8.29 -7.88
N ARG A 41 -2.38 9.17 -8.77
CA ARG A 41 -1.76 8.74 -10.03
C ARG A 41 -0.41 8.04 -9.82
N LEU A 42 0.43 8.58 -8.94
CA LEU A 42 1.74 7.98 -8.64
C LEU A 42 1.60 6.68 -7.87
N GLY A 43 0.61 6.55 -6.98
CA GLY A 43 0.30 5.32 -6.26
C GLY A 43 -0.11 4.18 -7.19
N ILE A 44 -0.95 4.46 -8.19
CA ILE A 44 -1.29 3.50 -9.26
C ILE A 44 -0.03 3.03 -9.98
N ARG A 45 0.83 3.97 -10.39
CA ARG A 45 2.09 3.65 -11.08
C ARG A 45 3.03 2.83 -10.20
N ALA A 46 3.17 3.20 -8.92
CA ALA A 46 4.01 2.51 -7.97
C ALA A 46 3.55 1.06 -7.74
N ALA A 47 2.23 0.84 -7.62
CA ALA A 47 1.66 -0.50 -7.50
C ALA A 47 1.95 -1.35 -8.75
N ALA A 48 1.75 -0.80 -9.94
CA ALA A 48 2.04 -1.51 -11.19
C ALA A 48 3.52 -1.90 -11.31
N VAL A 49 4.43 -0.97 -11.00
CA VAL A 49 5.88 -1.23 -11.01
C VAL A 49 6.27 -2.26 -9.96
N LEU A 50 5.69 -2.22 -8.76
CA LEU A 50 5.94 -3.22 -7.72
C LEU A 50 5.63 -4.64 -8.23
N TYR A 51 4.46 -4.85 -8.84
CA TYR A 51 4.08 -6.15 -9.35
C TYR A 51 4.98 -6.62 -10.51
N ASP A 52 5.35 -5.70 -11.41
CA ASP A 52 6.26 -5.98 -12.52
C ASP A 52 7.66 -6.40 -12.02
N GLU A 53 8.23 -5.65 -11.06
CA GLU A 53 9.50 -5.98 -10.43
C GLU A 53 9.43 -7.30 -9.63
N TYR A 54 8.33 -7.55 -8.92
CA TYR A 54 8.14 -8.79 -8.18
C TYR A 54 8.08 -10.00 -9.14
N GLY A 55 7.36 -9.87 -10.26
CA GLY A 55 7.28 -10.89 -11.30
C GLY A 55 8.64 -11.20 -11.94
N ARG A 56 9.44 -10.18 -12.25
CA ARG A 56 10.81 -10.35 -12.79
C ARG A 56 11.74 -11.08 -11.83
N ARG A 57 11.63 -10.83 -10.53
CA ARG A 57 12.44 -11.50 -9.51
C ARG A 57 12.01 -12.95 -9.28
N ALA A 58 10.73 -13.26 -9.43
CA ALA A 58 10.21 -14.62 -9.29
C ALA A 58 10.56 -15.56 -10.46
N THR A 59 10.98 -15.00 -11.61
CA THR A 59 11.36 -15.77 -12.81
C THR A 59 12.88 -15.88 -13.04
N ARG A 60 13.69 -15.38 -12.10
CA ARG A 60 15.14 -15.62 -12.03
C ARG A 60 15.46 -16.55 -10.87
#